data_AF-A0A7Z9MKL0-F1
#
_entry.id   AF-A0A7Z9MKL0-F1
#
_cell.length_a   1.000
_cell.length_b   1.000
_cell.length_c   1.000
_cell.angle_alpha   90.00
_cell.angle_beta   90.00
_cell.angle_gamma   90.00
#
_symmetry.space_group_name_H-M   'P 1'
#
loop_
_entity.id
_entity.type
_entity.pdbx_description
1 polymer ?
#
loop_
_entity_poly.entity_id
_entity_poly.type
_entity_poly.pdbx_seq_one_letter_code
_entity_poly.pdbx_strand_id
1 'polypeptide(L)'
;TYVHGHDFREGLRLIKSITDRPIGMNALIEASSKTYHKRMVEWIDIALEEGVRFFITSLGKPRWVVDRVSAVGGVVYHDITERKWALKAVDCGVHGLIAVNRRAGGHAGPLGEVPLLEEVWDLGLPVVCAGGVGTPEQFVEALRLGYAGVQMGTRFIATTECRASTPYKKSILDADEDDIVLTERLTGIPVAVINTPYVQRQGTKSGHLARWMLRGRRTKHLMRTIYALKSARELKRTSLDEEGTKDYWQAGCSVSGIQEILSAREVVRRCANALAAAPDIGTASE
;
A
#
# COMPACT_ATOMS: atom_id res chain seq x y z
N THR A 1 -8.34 13.73 9.70
CA THR A 1 -7.23 13.38 8.79
C THR A 1 -7.16 14.46 7.78
N TYR A 2 -5.96 14.82 7.38
CA TYR A 2 -5.80 15.87 6.40
C TYR A 2 -5.47 15.24 5.06
N VAL A 3 -6.28 15.52 4.03
CA VAL A 3 -5.95 15.23 2.64
C VAL A 3 -5.33 16.51 2.10
N HIS A 4 -4.03 16.47 1.81
CA HIS A 4 -3.25 17.64 1.39
C HIS A 4 -3.33 18.86 2.33
N GLY A 5 -3.53 18.66 3.63
CA GLY A 5 -3.64 19.75 4.61
C GLY A 5 -5.07 20.26 4.83
N HIS A 6 -6.05 19.75 4.09
CA HIS A 6 -7.47 20.08 4.23
C HIS A 6 -8.21 19.02 5.04
N ASP A 7 -9.35 19.36 5.66
CA ASP A 7 -10.21 18.33 6.25
C ASP A 7 -10.58 17.26 5.20
N PHE A 8 -10.94 16.06 5.64
CA PHE A 8 -11.16 14.92 4.74
C PHE A 8 -12.16 15.22 3.62
N ARG A 9 -13.30 15.85 3.91
CA ARG A 9 -14.29 16.19 2.87
C ARG A 9 -13.75 17.24 1.89
N GLU A 10 -13.13 18.30 2.42
CA GLU A 10 -12.57 19.38 1.61
C GLU A 10 -11.45 18.88 0.71
N GLY A 11 -10.62 17.97 1.19
CA GLY A 11 -9.56 17.38 0.39
C GLY A 11 -10.08 16.47 -0.73
N LEU A 12 -11.20 15.75 -0.52
CA LEU A 12 -11.87 15.05 -1.62
C LEU A 12 -12.39 16.04 -2.68
N ARG A 13 -12.95 17.18 -2.25
CA ARG A 13 -13.40 18.23 -3.17
C ARG A 13 -12.24 18.88 -3.92
N LEU A 14 -11.09 19.07 -3.27
CA LEU A 14 -9.87 19.53 -3.92
C LEU A 14 -9.37 18.54 -4.98
N ILE A 15 -9.41 17.23 -4.70
CA ILE A 15 -9.04 16.22 -5.71
C ILE A 15 -10.01 16.30 -6.90
N LYS A 16 -11.32 16.40 -6.65
CA LYS A 16 -12.31 16.55 -7.72
C LYS A 16 -12.15 17.84 -8.51
N SER A 17 -11.66 18.92 -7.91
CA SER A 17 -11.45 20.18 -8.63
C SER A 17 -10.31 20.11 -9.64
N ILE A 18 -9.47 19.07 -9.60
CA ILE A 18 -8.36 18.86 -10.53
C ILE A 18 -8.57 17.66 -11.47
N THR A 19 -9.63 16.88 -11.29
CA THR A 19 -9.98 15.75 -12.18
C THR A 19 -11.45 15.35 -12.07
N ASP A 20 -12.07 15.08 -13.22
CA ASP A 20 -13.41 14.48 -13.31
C ASP A 20 -13.37 12.94 -13.36
N ARG A 21 -12.17 12.34 -13.41
CA ARG A 21 -12.00 10.88 -13.42
C ARG A 21 -12.33 10.25 -12.07
N PRO A 22 -12.76 8.97 -12.05
CA PRO A 22 -13.01 8.25 -10.81
C PRO A 22 -11.80 8.26 -9.87
N ILE A 23 -12.08 8.39 -8.57
CA ILE A 23 -11.10 8.29 -7.50
C ILE A 23 -11.45 7.13 -6.56
N GLY A 24 -10.43 6.53 -5.97
CA GLY A 24 -10.57 5.46 -4.98
C GLY A 24 -10.16 5.90 -3.58
N MET A 25 -10.61 5.18 -2.56
CA MET A 25 -10.21 5.37 -1.17
C MET A 25 -9.60 4.09 -0.60
N ASN A 26 -8.40 4.20 -0.02
CA ASN A 26 -7.84 3.15 0.83
C ASN A 26 -8.29 3.35 2.29
N ALA A 27 -8.87 2.31 2.89
CA ALA A 27 -9.40 2.29 4.24
C ALA A 27 -8.72 1.18 5.06
N LEU A 28 -7.88 1.58 6.02
CA LEU A 28 -7.34 0.64 7.01
C LEU A 28 -8.44 0.38 8.05
N ILE A 29 -8.96 -0.85 8.16
CA ILE A 29 -10.17 -1.14 8.95
C ILE A 29 -9.88 -1.93 10.23
N GLU A 30 -8.72 -1.68 10.86
CA GLU A 30 -8.37 -2.35 12.09
C GLU A 30 -9.40 -2.09 13.21
N ALA A 31 -9.77 -3.15 13.92
CA ALA A 31 -10.78 -3.09 14.98
C ALA A 31 -10.18 -2.90 16.38
N SER A 32 -8.88 -2.64 16.49
CA SER A 32 -8.17 -2.56 17.77
C SER A 32 -8.51 -1.31 18.60
N SER A 33 -9.04 -0.26 17.95
CA SER A 33 -9.41 1.01 18.56
C SER A 33 -10.83 1.41 18.17
N LYS A 34 -11.73 1.53 19.15
CA LYS A 34 -13.13 1.97 18.94
C LYS A 34 -13.20 3.37 18.34
N THR A 35 -12.34 4.27 18.80
CA THR A 35 -12.26 5.65 18.29
C THR A 35 -11.81 5.68 16.84
N TYR A 36 -10.81 4.87 16.50
CA TYR A 36 -10.34 4.77 15.12
C TYR A 36 -11.40 4.18 14.20
N HIS A 37 -12.08 3.12 14.64
CA HIS A 37 -13.17 2.51 13.90
C HIS A 37 -14.31 3.52 13.64
N LYS A 38 -14.81 4.22 14.66
CA LYS A 38 -15.86 5.24 14.50
C LYS A 38 -15.46 6.30 13.47
N ARG A 39 -14.21 6.74 13.51
CA ARG A 39 -13.69 7.74 12.58
C ARG A 39 -13.54 7.21 11.15
N MET A 40 -13.17 5.93 10.99
CA MET A 40 -13.09 5.30 9.67
C MET A 40 -14.48 5.11 9.05
N VAL A 41 -15.50 4.80 9.86
CA VAL A 41 -16.91 4.79 9.43
C VAL A 41 -17.29 6.16 8.87
N GLU A 42 -17.06 7.23 9.63
CA GLU A 42 -17.35 8.60 9.20
C GLU A 42 -16.64 8.98 7.90
N TRP A 43 -15.36 8.62 7.72
CA TRP A 43 -14.66 8.88 6.46
C TRP A 43 -15.21 8.09 5.28
N ILE A 44 -15.60 6.83 5.47
CA ILE A 44 -16.23 6.06 4.39
C ILE A 44 -17.57 6.69 4.01
N ASP A 45 -18.39 7.10 4.98
CA ASP A 45 -19.67 7.75 4.70
C ASP A 45 -19.46 9.07 3.92
N ILE A 46 -18.51 9.91 4.35
CA ILE A 46 -18.12 11.13 3.62
C ILE A 46 -17.65 10.79 2.19
N ALA A 47 -16.81 9.77 2.02
CA ALA A 47 -16.30 9.39 0.71
C ALA A 47 -17.43 8.92 -0.23
N LEU A 48 -18.39 8.15 0.27
CA LEU A 48 -19.55 7.68 -0.49
C LEU A 48 -20.46 8.84 -0.92
N GLU A 49 -20.74 9.79 0.00
CA GLU A 49 -21.48 11.02 -0.29
C GLU A 49 -20.75 11.87 -1.34
N GLU A 50 -19.42 11.94 -1.26
CA GLU A 50 -18.57 12.58 -2.24
C GLU A 50 -18.33 11.67 -3.48
N GLY A 51 -19.16 10.69 -3.76
CA GLY A 51 -19.14 9.99 -5.05
C GLY A 51 -17.99 8.99 -5.25
N VAL A 52 -17.19 8.68 -4.21
CA VAL A 52 -16.19 7.60 -4.28
C VAL A 52 -16.93 6.26 -4.40
N ARG A 53 -16.51 5.43 -5.35
CA ARG A 53 -17.14 4.11 -5.62
C ARG A 53 -16.15 2.94 -5.64
N PHE A 54 -14.85 3.22 -5.57
CA PHE A 54 -13.82 2.18 -5.47
C PHE A 54 -13.12 2.28 -4.12
N PHE A 55 -13.15 1.19 -3.36
CA PHE A 55 -12.51 1.13 -2.04
C PHE A 55 -11.50 0.00 -1.99
N ILE A 56 -10.34 0.29 -1.43
CA ILE A 56 -9.36 -0.72 -1.03
C ILE A 56 -9.45 -0.82 0.48
N THR A 57 -9.57 -2.03 1.01
CA THR A 57 -9.58 -2.26 2.45
C THR A 57 -8.39 -3.11 2.86
N SER A 58 -7.86 -2.86 4.05
CA SER A 58 -6.81 -3.68 4.63
C SER A 58 -6.96 -3.74 6.13
N LEU A 59 -6.37 -4.78 6.75
CA LEU A 59 -6.42 -5.04 8.20
C LEU A 59 -7.84 -5.22 8.74
N GLY A 60 -8.24 -6.44 9.10
CA GLY A 60 -9.56 -6.70 9.71
C GLY A 60 -10.57 -7.26 8.70
N LYS A 61 -11.84 -7.37 9.11
CA LYS A 61 -12.91 -7.99 8.30
C LYS A 61 -13.68 -6.92 7.49
N PRO A 62 -13.72 -6.98 6.15
CA PRO A 62 -14.28 -5.91 5.33
C PRO A 62 -15.80 -5.93 5.14
N ARG A 63 -16.54 -6.91 5.67
CA ARG A 63 -18.00 -7.06 5.46
C ARG A 63 -18.76 -5.74 5.61
N TRP A 64 -18.56 -5.01 6.70
CA TRP A 64 -19.30 -3.76 6.95
C TRP A 64 -19.00 -2.66 5.93
N VAL A 65 -17.79 -2.66 5.33
CA VAL A 65 -17.44 -1.75 4.23
C VAL A 65 -18.11 -2.22 2.96
N VAL A 66 -18.03 -3.52 2.66
CA VAL A 66 -18.70 -4.14 1.50
C VAL A 66 -20.19 -3.82 1.50
N ASP A 67 -20.89 -4.03 2.62
CA ASP A 67 -22.33 -3.80 2.72
C ASP A 67 -22.69 -2.34 2.39
N ARG A 68 -21.93 -1.37 2.90
CA ARG A 68 -22.16 0.06 2.65
C ARG A 68 -21.82 0.48 1.22
N VAL A 69 -20.68 0.03 0.72
CA VAL A 69 -20.17 0.42 -0.61
C VAL A 69 -21.05 -0.19 -1.70
N SER A 70 -21.43 -1.46 -1.56
CA SER A 70 -22.27 -2.18 -2.53
C SER A 70 -23.69 -1.59 -2.59
N ALA A 71 -24.22 -1.12 -1.45
CA ALA A 71 -25.54 -0.49 -1.40
C ALA A 71 -25.68 0.76 -2.29
N VAL A 72 -24.56 1.37 -2.70
CA VAL A 72 -24.53 2.51 -3.63
C VAL A 72 -23.81 2.21 -4.94
N GLY A 73 -23.70 0.93 -5.30
CA GLY A 73 -23.11 0.46 -6.56
C GLY A 73 -21.59 0.61 -6.66
N GLY A 74 -20.89 0.72 -5.52
CA GLY A 74 -19.44 0.69 -5.48
C GLY A 74 -18.88 -0.73 -5.36
N VAL A 75 -17.56 -0.85 -5.48
CA VAL A 75 -16.83 -2.11 -5.33
C VAL A 75 -15.70 -1.97 -4.30
N VAL A 76 -15.39 -3.09 -3.65
CA VAL A 76 -14.37 -3.18 -2.59
C VAL A 76 -13.36 -4.24 -2.94
N TYR A 77 -12.10 -3.85 -3.03
CA TYR A 77 -10.96 -4.76 -3.13
C TYR A 77 -10.30 -4.87 -1.76
N HIS A 78 -9.75 -6.03 -1.42
CA HIS A 78 -9.12 -6.26 -0.11
C HIS A 78 -7.66 -6.70 -0.24
N ASP A 79 -6.80 -6.07 0.55
CA ASP A 79 -5.39 -6.43 0.66
C ASP A 79 -5.24 -7.80 1.32
N ILE A 80 -4.52 -8.69 0.63
CA ILE A 80 -4.22 -10.04 1.10
C ILE A 80 -2.73 -10.31 0.92
N THR A 81 -2.18 -11.16 1.80
CA THR A 81 -0.78 -11.59 1.77
C THR A 81 -0.62 -13.10 1.66
N GLU A 82 -1.70 -13.86 1.87
CA GLU A 82 -1.75 -15.32 1.92
C GLU A 82 -3.21 -15.78 1.65
N ARG A 83 -3.40 -17.01 1.15
CA ARG A 83 -4.73 -17.59 0.86
C ARG A 83 -5.73 -17.49 2.02
N LYS A 84 -5.29 -17.74 3.26
CA LYS A 84 -6.19 -17.70 4.45
C LYS A 84 -6.84 -16.33 4.67
N TRP A 85 -6.22 -15.25 4.19
CA TRP A 85 -6.78 -13.89 4.25
C TRP A 85 -7.72 -13.65 3.07
N ALA A 86 -7.37 -14.16 1.88
CA ALA A 86 -8.24 -14.15 0.71
C ALA A 86 -9.57 -14.86 0.98
N LEU A 87 -9.57 -16.06 1.56
CA LEU A 87 -10.79 -16.78 1.91
C LEU A 87 -11.71 -15.97 2.84
N LYS A 88 -11.15 -15.30 3.85
CA LYS A 88 -11.92 -14.43 4.75
C LYS A 88 -12.47 -13.19 4.04
N ALA A 89 -11.74 -12.66 3.06
CA ALA A 89 -12.18 -11.53 2.27
C ALA A 89 -13.33 -11.93 1.34
N VAL A 90 -13.20 -13.08 0.66
CA VAL A 90 -14.25 -13.71 -0.16
C VAL A 90 -15.50 -13.97 0.68
N ASP A 91 -15.36 -14.56 1.87
CA ASP A 91 -16.46 -14.75 2.81
C ASP A 91 -17.16 -13.42 3.11
N CYS A 92 -16.41 -12.32 3.18
CA CYS A 92 -16.92 -10.96 3.42
C CYS A 92 -17.52 -10.28 2.17
N GLY A 93 -17.54 -10.93 1.01
CA GLY A 93 -18.20 -10.44 -0.21
C GLY A 93 -17.41 -9.37 -0.96
N VAL A 94 -16.08 -9.38 -0.86
CA VAL A 94 -15.24 -8.45 -1.63
C VAL A 94 -15.34 -8.73 -3.13
N HIS A 95 -15.08 -7.71 -3.95
CA HIS A 95 -15.22 -7.75 -5.41
C HIS A 95 -13.89 -8.01 -6.12
N GLY A 96 -12.78 -8.00 -5.38
CA GLY A 96 -11.44 -8.18 -5.90
C GLY A 96 -10.41 -8.28 -4.78
N LEU A 97 -9.21 -8.69 -5.14
CA LEU A 97 -8.10 -8.90 -4.20
C LEU A 97 -6.90 -8.03 -4.63
N ILE A 98 -6.23 -7.43 -3.65
CA ILE A 98 -4.92 -6.81 -3.85
C ILE A 98 -3.88 -7.76 -3.23
N ALA A 99 -3.13 -8.45 -4.08
CA ALA A 99 -2.14 -9.44 -3.67
C ALA A 99 -0.81 -8.76 -3.31
N VAL A 100 -0.62 -8.47 -2.02
CA VAL A 100 0.58 -7.81 -1.48
C VAL A 100 1.71 -8.83 -1.28
N ASN A 101 2.59 -8.91 -2.28
CA ASN A 101 3.70 -9.87 -2.30
C ASN A 101 4.91 -9.39 -1.49
N ARG A 102 5.94 -10.24 -1.36
CA ARG A 102 7.17 -10.00 -0.57
C ARG A 102 8.04 -8.84 -1.06
N ARG A 103 7.84 -8.38 -2.31
CA ARG A 103 8.58 -7.28 -2.94
C ARG A 103 7.90 -5.92 -2.70
N ALA A 104 6.78 -5.88 -1.96
CA ALA A 104 6.08 -4.65 -1.62
C ALA A 104 6.84 -3.80 -0.58
N GLY A 105 6.62 -2.48 -0.63
CA GLY A 105 7.03 -1.59 0.46
C GLY A 105 6.08 -1.69 1.65
N GLY A 106 6.54 -1.32 2.84
CA GLY A 106 5.70 -1.37 4.03
C GLY A 106 5.52 -2.80 4.56
N HIS A 107 4.28 -3.17 4.92
CA HIS A 107 3.95 -4.51 5.45
C HIS A 107 3.73 -5.52 4.31
N ALA A 108 4.82 -6.13 3.86
CA ALA A 108 4.81 -7.12 2.78
C ALA A 108 4.39 -8.52 3.25
N GLY A 109 3.79 -9.30 2.35
CA GLY A 109 3.52 -10.72 2.54
C GLY A 109 4.78 -11.60 2.45
N PRO A 110 4.69 -12.89 2.82
CA PRO A 110 5.84 -13.79 2.76
C PRO A 110 6.12 -14.36 1.35
N LEU A 111 5.11 -14.37 0.47
CA LEU A 111 5.17 -15.03 -0.84
C LEU A 111 5.63 -14.09 -1.95
N GLY A 112 6.29 -14.65 -2.98
CA GLY A 112 6.49 -13.95 -4.26
C GLY A 112 5.17 -13.77 -5.02
N GLU A 113 5.20 -12.97 -6.09
CA GLU A 113 4.01 -12.73 -6.92
C GLU A 113 3.43 -14.01 -7.53
N VAL A 114 4.24 -14.86 -8.18
CA VAL A 114 3.74 -16.10 -8.80
C VAL A 114 3.10 -17.05 -7.77
N PRO A 115 3.77 -17.44 -6.66
CA PRO A 115 3.13 -18.32 -5.67
C PRO A 115 1.90 -17.71 -5.00
N LEU A 116 1.89 -16.37 -4.79
CA LEU A 116 0.73 -15.72 -4.21
C LEU A 116 -0.47 -15.72 -5.16
N LEU A 117 -0.26 -15.58 -6.47
CA LEU A 117 -1.31 -15.69 -7.47
C LEU A 117 -1.85 -17.13 -7.57
N GLU A 118 -0.96 -18.13 -7.60
CA GLU A 118 -1.31 -19.56 -7.58
C GLU A 118 -2.16 -19.93 -6.35
N GLU A 119 -1.97 -19.23 -5.23
CA GLU A 119 -2.76 -19.42 -4.02
C GLU A 119 -4.18 -18.86 -4.07
N VAL A 120 -4.53 -18.00 -5.04
CA VAL A 120 -5.80 -17.26 -5.03
C VAL A 120 -6.53 -17.20 -6.37
N TRP A 121 -5.92 -17.66 -7.47
CA TRP A 121 -6.52 -17.58 -8.81
C TRP A 121 -7.85 -18.33 -8.94
N ASP A 122 -8.01 -19.42 -8.19
CA ASP A 122 -9.22 -20.27 -8.18
C ASP A 122 -10.42 -19.62 -7.47
N LEU A 123 -10.23 -18.46 -6.81
CA LEU A 123 -11.28 -17.79 -6.05
C LEU A 123 -12.26 -16.99 -6.91
N GLY A 124 -12.05 -16.93 -8.22
CA GLY A 124 -13.00 -16.33 -9.19
C GLY A 124 -13.13 -14.80 -9.07
N LEU A 125 -12.19 -14.13 -8.41
CA LEU A 125 -12.16 -12.68 -8.26
C LEU A 125 -10.95 -12.09 -9.02
N PRO A 126 -11.07 -10.85 -9.56
CA PRO A 126 -9.92 -10.16 -10.12
C PRO A 126 -8.85 -9.93 -9.04
N VAL A 127 -7.61 -10.25 -9.38
CA VAL A 127 -6.44 -10.12 -8.49
C VAL A 127 -5.51 -9.05 -9.05
N VAL A 128 -5.12 -8.09 -8.23
CA VAL A 128 -4.17 -7.02 -8.57
C VAL A 128 -2.83 -7.33 -7.92
N CYS A 129 -1.73 -7.28 -8.69
CA CYS A 129 -0.39 -7.45 -8.16
C CYS A 129 0.05 -6.20 -7.40
N ALA A 130 0.46 -6.34 -6.13
CA ALA A 130 1.00 -5.26 -5.33
C ALA A 130 2.39 -5.63 -4.77
N GLY A 131 3.42 -4.98 -5.32
CA GLY A 131 4.82 -5.14 -4.89
C GLY A 131 5.76 -5.49 -6.04
N GLY A 132 6.97 -4.93 -6.02
CA GLY A 132 8.02 -5.26 -6.98
C GLY A 132 7.94 -4.61 -8.37
N VAL A 133 6.81 -3.98 -8.74
CA VAL A 133 6.65 -3.36 -10.08
C VAL A 133 7.09 -1.90 -10.09
N GLY A 134 8.20 -1.62 -10.77
CA GLY A 134 8.79 -0.29 -10.98
C GLY A 134 8.90 0.13 -12.45
N THR A 135 8.86 -0.80 -13.40
CA THR A 135 9.00 -0.53 -14.85
C THR A 135 7.76 -0.92 -15.66
N PRO A 136 7.59 -0.38 -16.89
CA PRO A 136 6.54 -0.81 -17.81
C PRO A 136 6.61 -2.30 -18.18
N GLU A 137 7.80 -2.87 -18.28
CA GLU A 137 8.00 -4.28 -18.63
C GLU A 137 7.51 -5.19 -17.51
N GLN A 138 7.82 -4.86 -16.26
CA GLN A 138 7.31 -5.56 -15.07
C GLN A 138 5.78 -5.43 -14.95
N PHE A 139 5.21 -4.29 -15.36
CA PHE A 139 3.75 -4.13 -15.44
C PHE A 139 3.14 -5.11 -16.45
N VAL A 140 3.70 -5.21 -17.65
CA VAL A 140 3.23 -6.17 -18.68
C VAL A 140 3.43 -7.61 -18.23
N GLU A 141 4.55 -7.93 -17.59
CA GLU A 141 4.83 -9.27 -17.03
C GLU A 141 3.78 -9.66 -15.98
N ALA A 142 3.43 -8.77 -15.05
CA ALA A 142 2.38 -9.03 -14.08
C ALA A 142 1.03 -9.35 -14.75
N LEU A 143 0.66 -8.63 -15.82
CA LEU A 143 -0.56 -8.94 -16.57
C LEU A 143 -0.47 -10.29 -17.28
N ARG A 144 0.69 -10.65 -17.85
CA ARG A 144 0.91 -11.96 -18.49
C ARG A 144 0.81 -13.13 -17.52
N LEU A 145 1.17 -12.92 -16.24
CA LEU A 145 0.98 -13.92 -15.20
C LEU A 145 -0.50 -14.21 -14.89
N GLY A 146 -1.41 -13.32 -15.31
CA GLY A 146 -2.86 -13.44 -15.06
C GLY A 146 -3.40 -12.46 -14.02
N TYR A 147 -2.60 -11.50 -13.54
CA TYR A 147 -3.14 -10.41 -12.72
C TYR A 147 -4.01 -9.48 -13.56
N ALA A 148 -5.12 -9.02 -12.98
CA ALA A 148 -6.05 -8.07 -13.60
C ALA A 148 -5.53 -6.62 -13.61
N GLY A 149 -4.45 -6.35 -12.87
CA GLY A 149 -3.86 -5.01 -12.76
C GLY A 149 -2.67 -4.98 -11.81
N VAL A 150 -2.08 -3.80 -11.64
CA VAL A 150 -0.95 -3.58 -10.72
C VAL A 150 -1.20 -2.37 -9.82
N GLN A 151 -0.82 -2.49 -8.55
CA GLN A 151 -0.75 -1.39 -7.59
C GLN A 151 0.72 -1.02 -7.31
N MET A 152 1.10 0.22 -7.62
CA MET A 152 2.47 0.71 -7.44
C MET A 152 2.53 1.78 -6.34
N GLY A 153 3.32 1.54 -5.30
CA GLY A 153 3.59 2.52 -4.23
C GLY A 153 4.85 3.33 -4.50
N THR A 154 6.01 2.66 -4.41
CA THR A 154 7.34 3.28 -4.52
C THR A 154 7.53 4.06 -5.83
N ARG A 155 7.06 3.53 -6.96
CA ARG A 155 7.13 4.23 -8.26
C ARG A 155 6.40 5.58 -8.24
N PHE A 156 5.26 5.68 -7.54
CA PHE A 156 4.49 6.92 -7.41
C PHE A 156 5.05 7.87 -6.35
N ILE A 157 5.85 7.40 -5.39
CA ILE A 157 6.62 8.30 -4.51
C ILE A 157 7.63 9.11 -5.34
N ALA A 158 8.31 8.46 -6.29
CA ALA A 158 9.23 9.08 -7.23
C ALA A 158 8.50 9.73 -8.43
N THR A 159 7.48 10.54 -8.14
CA THR A 159 6.78 11.38 -9.15
C THR A 159 6.82 12.86 -8.82
N THR A 160 6.62 13.73 -9.81
CA THR A 160 6.62 15.19 -9.62
C THR A 160 5.50 15.70 -8.72
N GLU A 161 4.33 15.06 -8.77
CA GLU A 161 3.11 15.43 -8.04
C GLU A 161 3.15 14.96 -6.58
N CYS A 162 3.95 13.93 -6.28
CA CYS A 162 4.12 13.45 -4.91
C CYS A 162 4.86 14.48 -4.05
N ARG A 163 4.35 14.76 -2.85
CA ARG A 163 4.93 15.73 -1.90
C ARG A 163 5.97 15.13 -0.95
N ALA A 164 6.40 13.89 -1.20
CA ALA A 164 7.53 13.30 -0.47
C ALA A 164 8.77 14.17 -0.64
N SER A 165 9.59 14.26 0.42
CA SER A 165 10.78 15.10 0.42
C SER A 165 11.78 14.70 -0.66
N THR A 166 12.57 15.66 -1.14
CA THR A 166 13.61 15.42 -2.14
C THR A 166 14.62 14.33 -1.71
N PRO A 167 15.10 14.30 -0.45
CA PRO A 167 15.97 13.21 0.03
C PRO A 167 15.33 11.82 -0.09
N TYR A 168 14.02 11.71 0.15
CA TYR A 168 13.31 10.44 0.02
C TYR A 168 13.24 9.99 -1.44
N LYS A 169 12.86 10.89 -2.36
CA LYS A 169 12.83 10.57 -3.79
C LYS A 169 14.22 10.19 -4.30
N LYS A 170 15.26 10.92 -3.89
CA LYS A 170 16.64 10.61 -4.24
C LYS A 170 17.07 9.24 -3.70
N SER A 171 16.73 8.92 -2.45
CA SER A 171 17.02 7.61 -1.87
C SER A 171 16.37 6.46 -2.64
N ILE A 172 15.19 6.68 -3.25
CA ILE A 172 14.56 5.69 -4.13
C ILE A 172 15.34 5.50 -5.43
N LEU A 173 15.88 6.57 -6.02
CA LEU A 173 16.68 6.52 -7.25
C LEU A 173 18.06 5.89 -7.02
N ASP A 174 18.65 6.12 -5.85
CA ASP A 174 20.00 5.66 -5.51
C ASP A 174 20.03 4.20 -4.98
N ALA A 175 18.86 3.58 -4.73
CA ALA A 175 18.74 2.27 -4.12
C ALA A 175 18.48 1.14 -5.13
N ASP A 176 19.03 -0.03 -4.87
CA ASP A 176 18.71 -1.27 -5.57
C ASP A 176 17.83 -2.20 -4.72
N GLU A 177 17.38 -3.32 -5.27
CA GLU A 177 16.55 -4.31 -4.57
C GLU A 177 17.22 -4.82 -3.29
N ASP A 178 18.53 -5.04 -3.30
CA ASP A 178 19.30 -5.53 -2.14
C ASP A 178 19.39 -4.49 -1.00
N ASP A 179 19.10 -3.22 -1.28
CA ASP A 179 19.02 -2.16 -0.27
C ASP A 179 17.68 -2.16 0.48
N ILE A 180 16.72 -3.02 0.11
CA ILE A 180 15.45 -3.11 0.83
C ILE A 180 15.56 -4.11 1.98
N VAL A 181 15.42 -3.58 3.20
CA VAL A 181 15.52 -4.36 4.45
C VAL A 181 14.25 -4.27 5.28
N LEU A 182 13.99 -5.33 6.06
CA LEU A 182 12.87 -5.38 7.00
C LEU A 182 13.27 -4.83 8.37
N THR A 183 12.58 -3.78 8.84
CA THR A 183 12.75 -3.23 10.19
C THR A 183 11.51 -3.42 11.06
N GLU A 184 11.71 -3.89 12.29
CA GLU A 184 10.67 -3.99 13.33
C GLU A 184 10.62 -2.71 14.19
N ARG A 185 11.53 -1.75 13.98
CA ARG A 185 11.65 -0.57 14.86
C ARG A 185 10.52 0.44 14.75
N LEU A 186 9.82 0.45 13.61
CA LEU A 186 8.73 1.39 13.37
C LEU A 186 7.43 0.96 14.06
N THR A 187 7.02 -0.28 13.86
CA THR A 187 5.69 -0.76 14.27
C THR A 187 5.73 -1.97 15.20
N GLY A 188 6.90 -2.56 15.44
CA GLY A 188 7.05 -3.87 16.09
C GLY A 188 6.67 -5.05 15.20
N ILE A 189 6.27 -4.78 13.95
CA ILE A 189 6.04 -5.74 12.86
C ILE A 189 7.04 -5.38 11.75
N PRO A 190 7.62 -6.36 11.04
CA PRO A 190 8.50 -6.08 9.90
C PRO A 190 7.88 -5.11 8.89
N VAL A 191 8.63 -4.05 8.56
CA VAL A 191 8.30 -3.05 7.54
C VAL A 191 9.48 -2.94 6.58
N ALA A 192 9.23 -3.03 5.26
CA ALA A 192 10.23 -2.83 4.23
C ALA A 192 10.61 -1.35 4.11
N VAL A 193 11.91 -1.07 4.24
CA VAL A 193 12.53 0.26 4.15
C VAL A 193 13.85 0.19 3.38
N ILE A 194 14.29 1.33 2.85
CA ILE A 194 15.63 1.48 2.27
C ILE A 194 16.67 1.43 3.40
N ASN A 195 17.74 0.65 3.20
CA ASN A 195 18.83 0.43 4.15
C ASN A 195 19.81 1.61 4.22
N THR A 196 19.28 2.78 4.58
CA THR A 196 20.07 4.02 4.68
C THR A 196 21.15 3.92 5.77
N PRO A 197 22.17 4.79 5.75
CA PRO A 197 23.16 4.86 6.83
C PRO A 197 22.51 5.03 8.22
N TYR A 198 21.37 5.72 8.30
CA TYR A 198 20.59 5.83 9.54
C TYR A 198 20.01 4.48 9.97
N VAL A 199 19.36 3.74 9.06
CA VAL A 199 18.83 2.40 9.35
C VAL A 199 19.94 1.44 9.77
N GLN A 200 21.10 1.47 9.11
CA GLN A 200 22.26 0.67 9.48
C GLN A 200 22.76 0.98 10.90
N ARG A 201 22.89 2.27 11.26
CA ARG A 201 23.29 2.68 12.62
C ARG A 201 22.29 2.28 13.69
N GLN A 202 20.99 2.36 13.38
CA GLN A 202 19.94 1.99 14.33
C GLN A 202 19.80 0.47 14.45
N GLY A 203 20.08 -0.28 13.38
CA GLY A 203 19.75 -1.70 13.27
C GLY A 203 18.25 -1.93 13.05
N THR A 204 17.91 -3.13 12.58
CA THR A 204 16.55 -3.47 12.11
C THR A 204 15.65 -4.08 13.18
N LYS A 205 16.20 -4.52 14.31
CA LYS A 205 15.46 -5.22 15.37
C LYS A 205 14.94 -4.29 16.46
N SER A 206 13.75 -4.60 16.99
CA SER A 206 13.24 -3.93 18.19
C SER A 206 14.11 -4.27 19.41
N GLY A 207 14.33 -3.26 20.27
CA GLY A 207 15.11 -3.42 21.50
C GLY A 207 14.56 -4.52 22.42
N HIS A 208 15.42 -5.09 23.28
CA HIS A 208 15.09 -6.22 24.16
C HIS A 208 13.85 -5.95 25.03
N LEU A 209 13.71 -4.74 25.57
CA LEU A 209 12.57 -4.32 26.37
C LEU A 209 11.26 -4.32 25.56
N ALA A 210 11.29 -3.83 24.32
CA ALA A 210 10.11 -3.81 23.46
C ALA A 210 9.67 -5.23 23.06
N ARG A 211 10.62 -6.11 22.74
CA ARG A 211 10.34 -7.54 22.49
C ARG A 211 9.72 -8.21 23.71
N TRP A 212 10.22 -7.93 24.92
CA TRP A 212 9.65 -8.45 26.16
C TRP A 212 8.21 -7.96 26.37
N MET A 213 7.95 -6.66 26.19
CA MET A 213 6.59 -6.11 26.32
C MET A 213 5.62 -6.65 25.26
N LEU A 214 6.07 -6.91 24.04
CA LEU A 214 5.23 -7.49 22.98
C LEU A 214 4.81 -8.95 23.26
N ARG A 215 5.53 -9.67 24.14
CA ARG A 215 5.19 -11.05 24.57
C ARG A 215 4.10 -11.09 25.64
N GLY A 216 3.98 -10.07 26.47
CA GLY A 216 3.03 -10.07 27.59
C GLY A 216 1.60 -9.71 27.17
N ARG A 217 0.59 -10.43 27.68
CA ARG A 217 -0.81 -10.28 27.25
C ARG A 217 -1.39 -8.87 27.50
N ARG A 218 -0.97 -8.19 28.58
CA ARG A 218 -1.38 -6.82 28.95
C ARG A 218 -0.44 -5.74 28.38
N THR A 219 0.87 -5.98 28.44
CA THR A 219 1.91 -5.05 27.96
C THR A 219 1.96 -4.94 26.44
N LYS A 220 1.54 -5.98 25.71
CA LYS A 220 1.45 -5.99 24.25
C LYS A 220 0.52 -4.90 23.72
N HIS A 221 -0.62 -4.66 24.37
CA HIS A 221 -1.57 -3.65 23.89
C HIS A 221 -1.00 -2.24 24.09
N LEU A 222 -0.44 -1.95 25.27
CA LEU A 222 0.25 -0.69 25.55
C LEU A 222 1.40 -0.44 24.56
N MET A 223 2.21 -1.47 24.29
CA MET A 223 3.35 -1.33 23.39
C MET A 223 2.96 -1.14 21.93
N ARG A 224 1.90 -1.81 21.47
CA ARG A 224 1.32 -1.56 20.15
C ARG A 224 0.77 -0.15 20.03
N THR A 225 0.12 0.38 21.06
CA THR A 225 -0.36 1.77 21.07
C THR A 225 0.79 2.76 21.00
N ILE A 226 1.87 2.53 21.76
CA ILE A 226 3.08 3.36 21.70
C ILE A 226 3.72 3.30 20.31
N TYR A 227 3.84 2.11 19.71
CA TYR A 227 4.35 1.95 18.36
C TYR A 227 3.46 2.61 17.31
N ALA A 228 2.13 2.49 17.39
CA ALA A 228 1.21 3.12 16.46
C ALA A 228 1.32 4.66 16.51
N LEU A 229 1.40 5.24 17.71
CA LEU A 229 1.59 6.68 17.89
C LEU A 229 2.97 7.15 17.38
N LYS A 230 4.02 6.37 17.64
CA LYS A 230 5.37 6.67 17.17
C LYS A 230 5.45 6.58 15.65
N SER A 231 4.98 5.47 15.07
CA SER A 231 4.94 5.21 13.63
C SER A 231 4.18 6.29 12.87
N ALA A 232 2.98 6.68 13.32
CA ALA A 232 2.21 7.72 12.63
C ALA A 232 2.92 9.09 12.64
N ARG A 233 3.60 9.42 13.75
CA ARG A 233 4.40 10.66 13.86
C ARG A 233 5.68 10.58 13.03
N GLU A 234 6.36 9.45 13.07
CA GLU A 234 7.64 9.22 12.40
C GLU A 234 7.44 9.14 10.89
N LEU A 235 6.44 8.39 10.38
CA LEU A 235 6.10 8.35 8.96
C LEU A 235 5.76 9.75 8.41
N LYS A 236 4.94 10.53 9.12
CA LYS A 236 4.58 11.90 8.71
C LYS A 236 5.79 12.84 8.72
N ARG A 237 6.68 12.72 9.72
CA ARG A 237 7.88 13.56 9.81
C ARG A 237 8.91 13.16 8.76
N THR A 238 9.24 11.88 8.68
CA THR A 238 10.20 11.32 7.73
C THR A 238 9.77 11.65 6.31
N SER A 239 8.54 11.33 5.88
CA SER A 239 8.10 11.64 4.50
C SER A 239 8.17 13.12 4.09
N LEU A 240 8.19 14.04 5.06
CA LEU A 240 8.30 15.49 4.87
C LEU A 240 9.64 16.06 5.37
N ASP A 241 10.60 15.19 5.75
CA ASP A 241 11.89 15.60 6.30
C ASP A 241 12.76 16.09 5.14
N GLU A 242 12.85 17.41 5.02
CA GLU A 242 13.69 18.10 4.03
C GLU A 242 15.17 18.04 4.40
N GLU A 243 15.50 17.81 5.68
CA GLU A 243 16.88 17.76 6.17
C GLU A 243 17.50 16.36 6.01
N GLY A 244 16.68 15.31 5.84
CA GLY A 244 17.15 13.92 5.69
C GLY A 244 17.85 13.38 6.94
N THR A 245 17.34 13.74 8.12
CA THR A 245 17.99 13.44 9.41
C THR A 245 17.45 12.16 10.04
N LYS A 246 16.26 11.70 9.64
CA LYS A 246 15.62 10.45 10.11
C LYS A 246 14.96 9.69 8.97
N ASP A 247 15.68 8.70 8.45
CA ASP A 247 15.46 8.12 7.13
C ASP A 247 14.86 6.71 7.16
N TYR A 248 13.70 6.53 7.80
CA TYR A 248 12.91 5.32 7.60
C TYR A 248 12.08 5.42 6.30
N TRP A 249 12.78 5.43 5.17
CA TRP A 249 12.20 5.50 3.83
C TRP A 249 11.51 4.19 3.46
N GLN A 250 10.17 4.15 3.46
CA GLN A 250 9.42 2.95 3.10
C GLN A 250 9.40 2.73 1.59
N ALA A 251 10.10 1.70 1.12
CA ALA A 251 10.14 1.35 -0.29
C ALA A 251 10.06 -0.17 -0.45
N GLY A 252 9.52 -0.60 -1.60
CA GLY A 252 9.58 -2.00 -2.04
C GLY A 252 10.70 -2.20 -3.04
N CYS A 253 10.95 -3.46 -3.41
CA CYS A 253 12.03 -3.87 -4.32
C CYS A 253 11.92 -3.26 -5.73
N SER A 254 10.80 -2.61 -6.07
CA SER A 254 10.66 -1.85 -7.31
C SER A 254 11.65 -0.69 -7.46
N VAL A 255 12.38 -0.30 -6.39
CA VAL A 255 13.45 0.71 -6.45
C VAL A 255 14.46 0.43 -7.56
N SER A 256 14.80 -0.85 -7.81
CA SER A 256 15.75 -1.25 -8.85
C SER A 256 15.33 -0.80 -10.26
N GLY A 257 14.02 -0.70 -10.52
CA GLY A 257 13.46 -0.21 -11.77
C GLY A 257 13.25 1.30 -11.84
N ILE A 258 13.63 2.07 -10.82
CA ILE A 258 13.29 3.49 -10.68
C ILE A 258 14.54 4.35 -10.83
N GLN A 259 14.80 4.81 -12.06
CA GLN A 259 16.03 5.55 -12.39
C GLN A 259 15.84 7.08 -12.55
N GLU A 260 14.60 7.55 -12.58
CA GLU A 260 14.26 8.96 -12.79
C GLU A 260 12.97 9.34 -12.08
N ILE A 261 12.78 10.64 -11.81
CA ILE A 261 11.52 11.20 -11.31
C ILE A 261 10.66 11.58 -12.53
N LEU A 262 9.48 10.98 -12.64
CA LEU A 262 8.55 11.20 -13.75
C LEU A 262 7.29 11.93 -13.29
N SER A 263 6.51 12.50 -14.21
CA SER A 263 5.13 12.85 -13.87
C SER A 263 4.30 11.57 -13.67
N ALA A 264 3.27 11.64 -12.82
CA ALA A 264 2.33 10.53 -12.65
C ALA A 264 1.68 10.13 -13.98
N ARG A 265 1.39 11.12 -14.85
CA ARG A 265 0.93 10.90 -16.23
C ARG A 265 1.91 10.04 -17.02
N GLU A 266 3.20 10.37 -16.95
CA GLU A 266 4.24 9.70 -17.73
C GLU A 266 4.43 8.24 -17.28
N VAL A 267 4.39 7.97 -15.97
CA VAL A 267 4.41 6.60 -15.42
C VAL A 267 3.29 5.76 -16.04
N VAL A 268 2.05 6.26 -16.01
CA VAL A 268 0.88 5.56 -16.57
C VAL A 268 0.98 5.41 -18.09
N ARG A 269 1.40 6.47 -18.79
CA ARG A 269 1.55 6.46 -20.26
C ARG A 269 2.56 5.41 -20.73
N ARG A 270 3.70 5.30 -20.05
CA ARG A 270 4.72 4.29 -20.40
C ARG A 270 4.21 2.87 -20.20
N CYS A 271 3.46 2.60 -19.12
CA CYS A 271 2.81 1.30 -18.90
C CYS A 271 1.80 0.98 -20.01
N ALA A 272 0.95 1.95 -20.38
CA ALA A 272 -0.03 1.79 -21.45
C ALA A 272 0.64 1.52 -22.82
N ASN A 273 1.72 2.25 -23.13
CA ASN A 273 2.48 2.03 -24.36
C ASN A 273 3.16 0.65 -24.40
N ALA A 274 3.75 0.21 -23.28
CA ALA A 274 4.38 -1.10 -23.18
C ALA A 274 3.35 -2.23 -23.36
N LEU A 275 2.14 -2.07 -22.80
CA LEU A 275 1.03 -2.98 -23.00
C LEU A 275 0.57 -3.02 -24.47
N ALA A 276 0.43 -1.86 -25.11
CA ALA A 276 0.05 -1.79 -26.53
C ALA A 276 1.10 -2.36 -27.49
N ALA A 277 2.37 -2.32 -27.11
CA ALA A 277 3.49 -2.89 -27.88
C ALA A 277 3.75 -4.37 -27.56
N ALA A 278 3.15 -4.90 -26.49
CA ALA A 278 3.31 -6.29 -26.13
C ALA A 278 2.61 -7.19 -27.16
N PRO A 279 3.25 -8.27 -27.65
CA PRO A 279 2.53 -9.30 -28.40
C PRO A 279 1.38 -9.83 -27.54
N ASP A 280 0.27 -10.19 -28.18
CA ASP A 280 -1.02 -10.53 -27.55
C ASP A 280 -0.78 -11.23 -26.21
N ILE A 281 -1.13 -10.52 -25.13
CA ILE A 281 -1.26 -11.12 -23.81
C ILE A 281 -2.50 -11.98 -23.94
N GLY A 282 -2.30 -13.22 -24.41
CA GLY A 282 -3.37 -14.12 -24.77
C GLY A 282 -4.48 -14.02 -23.74
N THR A 283 -5.65 -13.55 -24.15
CA THR A 283 -6.87 -13.85 -23.42
C THR A 283 -6.83 -15.36 -23.25
N ALA A 284 -6.70 -15.86 -22.02
CA ALA A 284 -6.88 -17.27 -21.75
C ALA A 284 -8.21 -17.65 -22.40
N SER A 285 -8.12 -18.29 -23.57
CA SER A 285 -9.24 -18.65 -24.41
C SER A 285 -9.97 -19.78 -23.72
N GLU A 286 -11.24 -19.53 -23.40
CA GLU A 286 -12.36 -20.44 -23.07
C GLU A 286 -12.10 -21.63 -22.13
#